data_AF-A0A3C1KYH6-F1
#
_entry.id   AF-A0A3C1KYH6-F1
#
_cell.length_a   1.000
_cell.length_b   1.000
_cell.length_c   1.000
_cell.angle_alpha   90.00
_cell.angle_beta   90.00
_cell.angle_gamma   90.00
#
_symmetry.space_group_name_H-M   'P 1'
#
loop_
_entity.id
_entity.type
_entity.pdbx_description
1 polymer ?
#
loop_
_entity_poly.entity_id
_entity_poly.type
_entity_poly.pdbx_seq_one_letter_code
_entity_poly.pdbx_strand_id
1 'polypeptide(L)'
;TEGRNLEQIGQAKDGELPWTLIAGLDANNQSEPLFQIEPFCALLSFVELDAADPVAFMKSATEFCNETLWGQLGATVIVPPSIERHPTTAQALALMLDELRYGAIGVNQWSAVNYSLGVTPWGSFPDNTLQDIGSGIGFVHNTPMFEGLEKSISRASIVPVRLPPWMLGHNHAHVAAKHCVNFENDRSILTLAKAALAGIRG
;
A
#
# COMPACT_ATOMS: atom_id res chain seq x y z
N THR A 1 9.82 -15.20 -22.25
CA THR A 1 9.93 -13.84 -21.69
C THR A 1 9.25 -12.79 -22.56
N GLU A 2 8.85 -13.09 -23.82
CA GLU A 2 8.20 -12.12 -24.74
C GLU A 2 8.95 -10.78 -24.86
N GLY A 3 10.26 -10.77 -24.65
CA GLY A 3 11.10 -9.55 -24.72
C GLY A 3 11.14 -8.69 -23.45
N ARG A 4 10.47 -9.07 -22.35
CA ARG A 4 10.48 -8.30 -21.09
C ARG A 4 11.83 -8.36 -20.37
N ASN A 5 12.21 -7.27 -19.73
CA ASN A 5 13.42 -7.18 -18.90
C ASN A 5 13.15 -7.77 -17.51
N LEU A 6 13.86 -8.85 -17.19
CA LEU A 6 13.65 -9.66 -15.99
C LEU A 6 14.90 -9.63 -15.11
N GLU A 7 14.71 -9.25 -13.85
CA GLU A 7 15.73 -9.33 -12.81
C GLU A 7 15.30 -10.34 -11.75
N GLN A 8 16.09 -11.38 -11.54
CA GLN A 8 15.87 -12.35 -10.47
C GLN A 8 16.62 -11.92 -9.21
N ILE A 9 15.91 -11.93 -8.08
CA ILE A 9 16.45 -11.49 -6.79
C ILE A 9 16.62 -12.71 -5.87
N GLY A 10 17.86 -12.93 -5.42
CA GLY A 10 18.21 -14.04 -4.53
C GLY A 10 18.45 -15.36 -5.26
N GLN A 11 18.40 -16.47 -4.51
CA GLN A 11 18.60 -17.84 -5.02
C GLN A 11 17.39 -18.70 -4.67
N ALA A 12 16.66 -19.15 -5.68
CA ALA A 12 15.59 -20.14 -5.50
C ALA A 12 16.15 -21.56 -5.47
N LYS A 13 15.55 -22.43 -4.66
CA LYS A 13 15.84 -23.87 -4.68
C LYS A 13 15.00 -24.60 -5.73
N ASP A 14 15.31 -25.86 -5.97
CA ASP A 14 14.51 -26.73 -6.83
C ASP A 14 13.06 -26.78 -6.37
N GLY A 15 12.13 -26.40 -7.25
CA GLY A 15 10.70 -26.33 -6.97
C GLY A 15 10.21 -25.00 -6.37
N GLU A 16 11.09 -24.05 -6.10
CA GLU A 16 10.73 -22.70 -5.64
C GLU A 16 10.68 -21.71 -6.82
N LEU A 17 9.74 -20.77 -6.78
CA LEU A 17 9.72 -19.64 -7.72
C LEU A 17 10.66 -18.54 -7.20
N PRO A 18 11.63 -18.05 -7.99
CA PRO A 18 12.48 -16.94 -7.58
C PRO A 18 11.68 -15.63 -7.50
N TRP A 19 12.07 -14.76 -6.56
CA TRP A 19 11.62 -13.37 -6.57
C TRP A 19 12.04 -12.72 -7.88
N THR A 20 11.08 -12.16 -8.61
CA THR A 20 11.30 -11.65 -9.95
C THR A 20 10.77 -10.22 -10.06
N LEU A 21 11.63 -9.30 -10.48
CA LEU A 21 11.28 -7.95 -10.88
C LEU A 21 11.19 -7.90 -12.42
N ILE A 22 10.09 -7.37 -12.94
CA ILE A 22 9.90 -7.11 -14.37
C ILE A 22 9.91 -5.61 -14.57
N ALA A 23 10.87 -5.11 -15.34
CA ALA A 23 11.05 -3.68 -15.60
C ALA A 23 10.90 -3.34 -17.09
N GLY A 24 10.88 -2.05 -17.40
CA GLY A 24 10.82 -1.55 -18.79
C GLY A 24 9.48 -1.84 -19.47
N LEU A 25 8.39 -1.88 -18.70
CA LEU A 25 7.04 -1.95 -19.25
C LEU A 25 6.68 -0.61 -19.91
N ASP A 26 5.99 -0.67 -21.05
CA ASP A 26 5.45 0.51 -21.71
C ASP A 26 4.08 0.87 -21.09
N ALA A 27 4.01 2.01 -20.41
CA ALA A 27 2.78 2.50 -19.79
C ALA A 27 1.64 2.75 -20.79
N ASN A 28 1.95 2.93 -22.08
CA ASN A 28 0.95 3.16 -23.13
C ASN A 28 0.42 1.86 -23.73
N ASN A 29 1.02 0.71 -23.39
CA ASN A 29 0.56 -0.58 -23.87
C ASN A 29 -0.65 -1.07 -23.05
N GLN A 30 -1.86 -0.68 -23.46
CA GLN A 30 -3.11 -1.10 -22.82
C GLN A 30 -3.33 -2.63 -22.83
N SER A 31 -2.63 -3.35 -23.71
CA SER A 31 -2.72 -4.81 -23.80
C SER A 31 -1.69 -5.54 -22.92
N GLU A 32 -0.87 -4.83 -22.15
CA GLU A 32 0.13 -5.44 -21.26
C GLU A 32 -0.55 -6.28 -20.18
N PRO A 33 -0.39 -7.62 -20.21
CA PRO A 33 -1.06 -8.51 -19.26
C PRO A 33 -0.72 -8.22 -17.79
N LEU A 34 0.49 -7.71 -17.50
CA LEU A 34 0.91 -7.38 -16.13
C LEU A 34 0.15 -6.18 -15.53
N PHE A 35 -0.63 -5.44 -16.32
CA PHE A 35 -1.56 -4.43 -15.81
C PHE A 35 -2.96 -4.99 -15.55
N GLN A 36 -3.31 -6.15 -16.11
CA GLN A 36 -4.66 -6.70 -16.10
C GLN A 36 -4.81 -8.01 -15.32
N ILE A 37 -3.70 -8.73 -15.11
CA ILE A 37 -3.71 -10.05 -14.49
C ILE A 37 -2.83 -9.99 -13.25
N GLU A 38 -3.43 -10.25 -12.09
CA GLU A 38 -2.70 -10.33 -10.83
C GLU A 38 -1.92 -11.65 -10.73
N PRO A 39 -0.57 -11.62 -10.69
CA PRO A 39 0.22 -12.80 -10.41
C PRO A 39 0.25 -13.05 -8.89
N PHE A 40 -0.47 -14.08 -8.43
CA PHE A 40 -0.43 -14.54 -7.04
C PHE A 40 0.86 -15.31 -6.72
N CYS A 41 2.02 -14.70 -6.94
CA CYS A 41 3.33 -15.30 -6.72
C CYS A 41 4.42 -14.24 -6.45
N ALA A 42 5.67 -14.66 -6.33
CA ALA A 42 6.82 -13.81 -6.01
C ALA A 42 7.27 -12.93 -7.21
N LEU A 43 6.38 -12.10 -7.73
CA LEU A 43 6.60 -11.26 -8.90
C LEU A 43 6.23 -9.81 -8.59
N LEU A 44 7.09 -8.88 -9.00
CA LEU A 44 6.83 -7.44 -8.98
C LEU A 44 7.01 -6.87 -10.38
N SER A 45 6.05 -6.07 -10.83
CA SER A 45 6.12 -5.36 -12.12
C SER A 45 6.40 -3.88 -11.88
N PHE A 46 7.27 -3.30 -12.70
CA PHE A 46 7.72 -1.92 -12.59
C PHE A 46 7.56 -1.21 -13.94
N VAL A 47 6.86 -0.09 -13.91
CA VAL A 47 6.59 0.79 -15.05
C VAL A 47 7.00 2.21 -14.69
N GLU A 48 7.64 2.89 -15.63
CA GLU A 48 8.03 4.29 -15.50
C GLU A 48 7.01 5.15 -16.24
N LEU A 49 6.60 6.26 -15.62
CA LEU A 49 5.70 7.23 -16.24
C LEU A 49 6.49 8.49 -16.57
N ASP A 50 6.49 8.87 -17.84
CA ASP A 50 7.07 10.13 -18.29
C ASP A 50 6.20 11.31 -17.81
N ALA A 51 6.82 12.22 -17.07
CA ALA A 51 6.17 13.44 -16.60
C ALA A 51 7.17 14.58 -16.49
N ALA A 52 6.72 15.81 -16.79
CA ALA A 52 7.58 16.99 -16.82
C ALA A 52 8.01 17.45 -15.41
N ASP A 53 7.17 17.24 -14.41
CA ASP A 53 7.37 17.67 -13.03
C ASP A 53 6.56 16.79 -12.05
N PRO A 54 6.76 16.91 -10.73
CA PRO A 54 6.05 16.09 -9.74
C PRO A 54 4.53 16.24 -9.75
N VAL A 55 3.98 17.41 -10.11
CA VAL A 55 2.53 17.62 -10.19
C VAL A 55 1.96 16.86 -11.38
N ALA A 56 2.60 16.99 -12.55
CA ALA A 56 2.25 16.22 -13.73
C ALA A 56 2.38 14.71 -13.46
N PHE A 57 3.43 14.29 -12.74
CA PHE A 57 3.63 12.88 -12.38
C PHE A 57 2.48 12.35 -11.50
N MET A 58 2.11 13.06 -10.43
CA MET A 58 1.03 12.62 -9.54
C MET A 58 -0.30 12.51 -10.29
N LYS A 59 -0.58 13.44 -11.22
CA LYS A 59 -1.75 13.36 -12.09
C LYS A 59 -1.70 12.13 -13.00
N SER A 60 -0.63 11.97 -13.78
CA SER A 60 -0.48 10.82 -14.70
C SER A 60 -0.49 9.48 -13.97
N ALA A 61 0.12 9.40 -12.79
CA ALA A 61 0.12 8.20 -11.96
C ALA A 61 -1.28 7.87 -11.44
N THR A 62 -2.05 8.88 -11.04
CA THR A 62 -3.45 8.68 -10.60
C THR A 62 -4.31 8.16 -11.75
N GLU A 63 -4.22 8.79 -12.93
CA GLU A 63 -4.93 8.36 -14.14
C GLU A 63 -4.51 6.94 -14.54
N PHE A 64 -3.21 6.65 -14.57
CA PHE A 64 -2.71 5.30 -14.91
C PHE A 64 -3.21 4.24 -13.91
N CYS A 65 -3.14 4.51 -12.61
CA CYS A 65 -3.59 3.57 -11.59
C CYS A 65 -5.11 3.33 -11.65
N ASN A 66 -5.91 4.34 -12.00
CA ASN A 66 -7.36 4.26 -12.01
C ASN A 66 -7.92 3.66 -13.31
N GLU A 67 -7.30 3.98 -14.44
CA GLU A 67 -7.83 3.65 -15.77
C GLU A 67 -7.12 2.46 -16.43
N THR A 68 -5.90 2.11 -15.99
CA THR A 68 -5.09 1.05 -16.60
C THR A 68 -4.93 -0.16 -15.70
N LEU A 69 -4.71 0.00 -14.39
CA LEU A 69 -4.43 -1.15 -13.52
C LEU A 69 -5.71 -1.87 -13.07
N TRP A 70 -5.69 -3.20 -13.14
CA TRP A 70 -6.75 -4.04 -12.58
C TRP A 70 -6.62 -4.17 -11.06
N GLY A 71 -7.74 -4.03 -10.36
CA GLY A 71 -7.86 -4.15 -8.91
C GLY A 71 -7.72 -2.82 -8.16
N GLN A 72 -8.50 -2.67 -7.10
CA GLN A 72 -8.65 -1.43 -6.34
C GLN A 72 -8.54 -1.62 -4.81
N LEU A 73 -8.00 -2.76 -4.36
CA LEU A 73 -7.93 -3.08 -2.92
C LEU A 73 -7.09 -2.08 -2.14
N GLY A 74 -5.88 -1.77 -2.63
CA GLY A 74 -5.04 -0.80 -1.95
C GLY A 74 -3.86 -0.31 -2.76
N ALA A 75 -3.47 0.93 -2.47
CA ALA A 75 -2.36 1.62 -3.11
C ALA A 75 -1.37 2.12 -2.06
N THR A 76 -0.08 2.03 -2.35
CA THR A 76 0.97 2.63 -1.51
C THR A 76 1.61 3.79 -2.26
N VAL A 77 1.50 5.00 -1.70
CA VAL A 77 2.10 6.22 -2.24
C VAL A 77 3.34 6.55 -1.44
N ILE A 78 4.50 6.55 -2.09
CA ILE A 78 5.78 6.92 -1.46
C ILE A 78 6.16 8.33 -1.90
N VAL A 79 6.33 9.22 -0.94
CA VAL A 79 6.54 10.65 -1.17
C VAL A 79 7.57 11.23 -0.18
N PRO A 80 8.62 11.93 -0.63
CA PRO A 80 9.60 12.51 0.27
C PRO A 80 9.08 13.81 0.93
N PRO A 81 9.63 14.21 2.10
CA PRO A 81 9.17 15.39 2.83
C PRO A 81 9.26 16.71 2.05
N SER A 82 10.14 16.81 1.05
CA SER A 82 10.25 17.99 0.18
C SER A 82 8.98 18.22 -0.64
N ILE A 83 8.37 17.14 -1.15
CA ILE A 83 7.13 17.18 -1.93
C ILE A 83 5.92 17.44 -1.01
N GLU A 84 5.89 16.85 0.18
CA GLU A 84 4.80 17.08 1.15
C GLU A 84 4.78 18.50 1.73
N ARG A 85 5.93 19.17 1.80
CA ARG A 85 6.04 20.51 2.41
C ARG A 85 5.90 21.66 1.41
N HIS A 86 6.18 21.42 0.14
CA HIS A 86 6.08 22.45 -0.88
C HIS A 86 4.60 22.68 -1.28
N PRO A 87 4.04 23.90 -1.20
CA PRO A 87 2.60 24.14 -1.30
C PRO A 87 1.93 23.55 -2.55
N THR A 88 2.54 23.75 -3.73
CA THR A 88 2.00 23.27 -5.00
C THR A 88 1.94 21.75 -5.07
N THR A 89 2.99 21.07 -4.61
CA THR A 89 3.05 19.60 -4.68
C THR A 89 2.29 18.96 -3.53
N ALA A 90 2.18 19.61 -2.38
CA ALA A 90 1.31 19.18 -1.29
C ALA A 90 -0.17 19.20 -1.71
N GLN A 91 -0.59 20.24 -2.45
CA GLN A 91 -1.93 20.30 -3.03
C GLN A 91 -2.15 19.19 -4.06
N ALA A 92 -1.19 18.97 -4.97
CA ALA A 92 -1.28 17.90 -5.95
C ALA A 92 -1.30 16.50 -5.31
N LEU A 93 -0.56 16.28 -4.22
CA LEU A 93 -0.62 15.05 -3.44
C LEU A 93 -1.99 14.86 -2.79
N ALA A 94 -2.58 15.92 -2.24
CA ALA A 94 -3.93 15.85 -1.68
C ALA A 94 -4.97 15.46 -2.73
N LEU A 95 -4.87 16.03 -3.94
CA LEU A 95 -5.72 15.67 -5.08
C LEU A 95 -5.52 14.22 -5.51
N MET A 96 -4.27 13.76 -5.66
CA MET A 96 -3.97 12.35 -5.96
C MET A 96 -4.59 11.40 -4.93
N LEU A 97 -4.48 11.71 -3.63
CA LEU A 97 -5.04 10.85 -2.57
C LEU A 97 -6.57 10.85 -2.54
N ASP A 98 -7.19 11.94 -2.98
CA ASP A 98 -8.65 12.05 -3.13
C ASP A 98 -9.14 11.26 -4.36
N GLU A 99 -8.46 11.43 -5.49
CA GLU A 99 -8.86 10.88 -6.79
C GLU A 99 -8.46 9.41 -7.00
N LEU A 100 -7.46 8.88 -6.27
CA LEU A 100 -7.10 7.46 -6.33
C LEU A 100 -8.30 6.59 -5.90
N ARG A 101 -8.81 5.78 -6.82
CA ARG A 101 -9.96 4.90 -6.62
C ARG A 101 -9.52 3.57 -5.99
N TYR A 102 -8.91 3.65 -4.81
CA TYR A 102 -8.43 2.50 -4.03
C TYR A 102 -9.00 2.56 -2.61
N GLY A 103 -9.48 1.43 -2.09
CA GLY A 103 -10.18 1.42 -0.80
C GLY A 103 -9.25 1.48 0.42
N ALA A 104 -7.97 1.12 0.29
CA ALA A 104 -6.98 1.28 1.34
C ALA A 104 -5.67 1.91 0.82
N ILE A 105 -5.41 3.16 1.21
CA ILE A 105 -4.21 3.89 0.79
C ILE A 105 -3.21 3.98 1.95
N GLY A 106 -1.96 3.66 1.68
CA GLY A 106 -0.83 3.88 2.59
C GLY A 106 0.09 4.97 2.04
N VAL A 107 0.24 6.09 2.76
CA VAL A 107 1.22 7.13 2.44
C VAL A 107 2.49 6.89 3.24
N ASN A 108 3.60 6.63 2.54
CA ASN A 108 4.90 6.27 3.13
C ASN A 108 4.85 5.05 4.06
N GLN A 109 3.87 4.18 3.87
CA GLN A 109 3.74 2.91 4.57
C GLN A 109 2.96 1.92 3.72
N TRP A 110 3.10 0.64 4.04
CA TRP A 110 2.35 -0.42 3.39
C TRP A 110 0.85 -0.24 3.60
N SER A 111 0.08 -0.24 2.51
CA SER A 111 -1.38 -0.08 2.53
C SER A 111 -2.10 -1.07 3.47
N ALA A 112 -1.60 -2.31 3.61
CA ALA A 112 -2.20 -3.32 4.48
C ALA A 112 -2.07 -3.03 6.00
N VAL A 113 -1.39 -1.96 6.39
CA VAL A 113 -1.51 -1.42 7.75
C VAL A 113 -2.97 -1.04 8.03
N ASN A 114 -3.74 -0.55 7.05
CA ASN A 114 -5.16 -0.28 7.21
C ASN A 114 -5.97 -1.54 7.58
N TYR A 115 -5.61 -2.72 7.07
CA TYR A 115 -6.21 -3.96 7.54
C TYR A 115 -5.77 -4.27 8.99
N SER A 116 -4.48 -4.16 9.25
CA SER A 116 -3.86 -4.56 10.52
C SER A 116 -4.34 -3.76 11.73
N LEU A 117 -4.82 -2.52 11.54
CA LEU A 117 -5.36 -1.69 12.61
C LEU A 117 -6.69 -2.21 13.17
N GLY A 118 -7.41 -3.09 12.46
CA GLY A 118 -8.67 -3.69 12.90
C GLY A 118 -9.88 -2.74 13.04
N VAL A 119 -9.65 -1.43 12.98
CA VAL A 119 -10.66 -0.37 13.10
C VAL A 119 -10.95 0.26 11.74
N THR A 120 -9.91 0.51 10.95
CA THR A 120 -9.99 1.15 9.63
C THR A 120 -10.62 0.20 8.60
N PRO A 121 -11.53 0.70 7.75
CA PRO A 121 -12.10 -0.09 6.66
C PRO A 121 -11.02 -0.67 5.74
N TRP A 122 -11.19 -1.93 5.32
CA TRP A 122 -10.36 -2.59 4.33
C TRP A 122 -11.24 -3.24 3.27
N GLY A 123 -11.09 -2.83 2.02
CA GLY A 123 -11.99 -3.20 0.93
C GLY A 123 -11.66 -2.45 -0.34
N SER A 124 -12.50 -2.62 -1.36
CA SER A 124 -12.37 -1.92 -2.63
C SER A 124 -13.01 -0.53 -2.57
N PHE A 125 -12.53 0.38 -3.43
CA PHE A 125 -13.27 1.61 -3.72
C PHE A 125 -14.68 1.27 -4.26
N PRO A 126 -15.72 2.07 -3.96
CA PRO A 126 -17.12 1.71 -4.23
C PRO A 126 -17.55 2.01 -5.68
N ASP A 127 -16.81 1.51 -6.67
CA ASP A 127 -17.15 1.59 -8.10
C ASP A 127 -17.47 0.23 -8.75
N ASN A 128 -17.07 -0.87 -8.11
CA ASN A 128 -17.31 -2.23 -8.60
C ASN A 128 -18.79 -2.66 -8.57
N THR A 129 -19.13 -3.63 -9.40
CA THR A 129 -20.48 -4.21 -9.51
C THR A 129 -20.45 -5.72 -9.26
N LEU A 130 -21.61 -6.38 -9.21
CA LEU A 130 -21.64 -7.85 -9.10
C LEU A 130 -21.15 -8.55 -10.38
N GLN A 131 -21.23 -7.88 -11.53
CA GLN A 131 -20.79 -8.40 -12.83
C GLN A 131 -19.29 -8.17 -13.06
N ASP A 132 -18.75 -7.14 -12.41
CA ASP A 132 -17.32 -6.80 -12.42
C ASP A 132 -16.89 -6.46 -11.00
N ILE A 133 -16.51 -7.52 -10.26
CA ILE A 133 -16.31 -7.44 -8.81
C ILE A 133 -14.99 -6.81 -8.43
N GLY A 134 -13.99 -6.78 -9.34
CA GLY A 134 -12.64 -6.31 -9.06
C GLY A 134 -12.09 -6.86 -7.73
N SER A 135 -11.76 -5.95 -6.81
CA SER A 135 -11.30 -6.29 -5.45
C SER A 135 -12.41 -6.45 -4.40
N GLY A 136 -13.68 -6.39 -4.79
CA GLY A 136 -14.86 -6.50 -3.92
C GLY A 136 -15.80 -5.30 -4.03
N ILE A 137 -16.95 -5.38 -3.34
CA ILE A 137 -17.99 -4.33 -3.29
C ILE A 137 -18.31 -3.87 -1.85
N GLY A 138 -17.38 -4.10 -0.92
CA GLY A 138 -17.60 -3.79 0.48
C GLY A 138 -16.30 -3.74 1.27
N PHE A 139 -16.44 -3.42 2.55
CA PHE A 139 -15.34 -3.29 3.49
C PHE A 139 -15.49 -4.30 4.63
N VAL A 140 -14.37 -4.90 5.02
CA VAL A 140 -14.22 -5.48 6.36
C VAL A 140 -13.75 -4.38 7.33
N HIS A 141 -13.92 -4.63 8.63
CA HIS A 141 -13.75 -3.65 9.70
C HIS A 141 -14.80 -2.52 9.63
N ASN A 142 -14.42 -1.24 9.74
CA ASN A 142 -15.35 -0.11 9.96
C ASN A 142 -16.08 -0.19 11.31
N THR A 143 -15.34 -0.38 12.40
CA THR A 143 -15.93 -0.39 13.76
C THR A 143 -16.75 0.85 14.12
N PRO A 144 -16.46 2.07 13.60
CA PRO A 144 -17.32 3.25 13.84
C PRO A 144 -18.61 3.27 13.02
N MET A 145 -18.80 2.34 12.08
CA MET A 145 -19.99 2.24 11.21
C MET A 145 -20.23 3.50 10.37
N PHE A 146 -19.17 4.09 9.81
CA PHE A 146 -19.33 5.19 8.85
C PHE A 146 -20.06 4.71 7.58
N GLU A 147 -20.98 5.54 7.09
CA GLU A 147 -21.68 5.36 5.81
C GLU A 147 -20.96 6.10 4.68
N GLY A 148 -21.19 5.69 3.44
CA GLY A 148 -20.60 6.36 2.27
C GLY A 148 -19.07 6.31 2.22
N LEU A 149 -18.47 5.24 2.77
CA LEU A 149 -17.03 5.06 2.77
C LEU A 149 -16.50 4.80 1.37
N GLU A 150 -15.50 5.59 1.00
CA GLU A 150 -14.75 5.38 -0.24
C GLU A 150 -13.42 4.67 0.00
N LYS A 151 -12.70 5.10 1.04
CA LYS A 151 -11.32 4.71 1.28
C LYS A 151 -10.87 4.98 2.72
N SER A 152 -9.85 4.26 3.17
CA SER A 152 -9.07 4.57 4.37
C SER A 152 -7.65 4.98 3.99
N ILE A 153 -7.14 6.05 4.61
CA ILE A 153 -5.78 6.55 4.34
C ILE A 153 -4.97 6.54 5.63
N SER A 154 -3.91 5.75 5.66
CA SER A 154 -2.91 5.77 6.72
C SER A 154 -1.66 6.50 6.25
N ARG A 155 -1.12 7.42 7.06
CA ARG A 155 0.15 8.14 6.75
C ARG A 155 1.26 7.87 7.78
N ALA A 156 2.49 7.68 7.31
CA ALA A 156 3.69 7.53 8.14
C ALA A 156 4.86 8.37 7.57
N SER A 157 6.00 8.36 8.26
CA SER A 157 7.24 8.95 7.74
C SER A 157 7.97 7.95 6.86
N ILE A 158 8.48 8.39 5.70
CA ILE A 158 9.29 7.55 4.80
C ILE A 158 10.57 7.04 5.47
N VAL A 159 11.15 7.85 6.37
CA VAL A 159 12.23 7.43 7.27
C VAL A 159 11.67 7.42 8.69
N PRO A 160 11.26 6.26 9.21
CA PRO A 160 10.71 6.20 10.56
C PRO A 160 11.84 6.30 11.59
N VAL A 161 11.65 7.10 12.64
CA VAL A 161 12.63 7.25 13.74
C VAL A 161 12.80 5.95 14.54
N ARG A 162 11.78 5.08 14.49
CA ARG A 162 11.78 3.72 15.08
C ARG A 162 11.16 2.78 14.05
N LEU A 163 11.77 1.61 13.85
CA LEU A 163 11.24 0.61 12.94
C LEU A 163 9.82 0.24 13.40
N PRO A 164 8.80 0.30 12.55
CA PRO A 164 7.49 -0.23 12.89
C PRO A 164 7.53 -1.75 13.11
N PRO A 165 6.69 -2.32 13.99
CA PRO A 165 6.70 -3.76 14.28
C PRO A 165 6.45 -4.68 13.07
N TRP A 166 5.79 -4.17 12.02
CA TRP A 166 5.53 -4.89 10.77
C TRP A 166 6.64 -4.75 9.73
N MET A 167 7.70 -3.98 10.01
CA MET A 167 8.79 -3.77 9.07
C MET A 167 9.84 -4.88 9.18
N LEU A 168 10.35 -5.31 8.03
CA LEU A 168 11.44 -6.27 7.95
C LEU A 168 12.66 -5.74 8.73
N GLY A 169 13.21 -6.57 9.62
CA GLY A 169 14.35 -6.22 10.47
C GLY A 169 14.02 -5.75 11.89
N HIS A 170 12.74 -5.63 12.27
CA HIS A 170 12.36 -5.39 13.67
C HIS A 170 12.53 -6.67 14.50
N ASN A 171 13.65 -6.82 15.21
CA ASN A 171 14.02 -8.09 15.86
C ASN A 171 13.07 -8.50 17.01
N HIS A 172 12.39 -7.51 17.61
CA HIS A 172 11.44 -7.73 18.70
C HIS A 172 9.97 -7.66 18.27
N ALA A 173 9.65 -7.82 16.97
CA ALA A 173 8.28 -7.70 16.47
C ALA A 173 7.30 -8.63 17.22
N HIS A 174 7.72 -9.88 17.51
CA HIS A 174 6.97 -10.85 18.27
C HIS A 174 6.69 -10.42 19.73
N VAL A 175 7.62 -9.70 20.36
CA VAL A 175 7.46 -9.14 21.72
C VAL A 175 6.49 -7.97 21.69
N ALA A 176 6.64 -7.06 20.73
CA ALA A 176 5.72 -5.95 20.51
C ALA A 176 4.29 -6.45 20.30
N ALA A 177 4.11 -7.45 19.42
CA ALA A 177 2.81 -8.08 19.17
C ALA A 177 2.17 -8.65 20.44
N LYS A 178 2.93 -9.38 21.27
CA LYS A 178 2.44 -9.90 22.56
C LYS A 178 1.95 -8.80 23.48
N HIS A 179 2.66 -7.68 23.56
CA HIS A 179 2.24 -6.56 24.40
C HIS A 179 1.02 -5.82 23.83
N CYS A 180 0.90 -5.70 22.51
CA CYS A 180 -0.32 -5.17 21.87
C CYS A 180 -1.55 -6.02 22.21
N VAL A 181 -1.44 -7.36 22.15
CA VAL A 181 -2.55 -8.26 22.54
C VAL A 181 -2.93 -8.08 24.01
N ASN A 182 -1.94 -7.98 24.91
CA ASN A 182 -2.22 -7.74 26.33
C ASN A 182 -2.90 -6.38 26.57
N PHE A 183 -2.53 -5.36 25.79
CA PHE A 183 -3.19 -4.06 25.84
C PHE A 183 -4.63 -4.14 25.35
N GLU A 184 -4.92 -4.85 24.26
CA GLU A 184 -6.31 -5.02 23.82
C GLU A 184 -7.19 -5.75 24.84
N ASN A 185 -6.61 -6.69 25.61
CA ASN A 185 -7.34 -7.43 26.64
C ASN A 185 -7.66 -6.62 27.92
N ASP A 186 -6.72 -5.78 28.40
CA ASP A 186 -6.84 -5.09 29.71
C ASP A 186 -7.01 -3.56 29.58
N ARG A 187 -6.58 -2.97 28.46
CA ARG A 187 -6.63 -1.53 28.11
C ARG A 187 -6.16 -0.57 29.23
N SER A 188 -5.16 -1.00 30.01
CA SER A 188 -4.57 -0.18 31.07
C SER A 188 -3.38 0.64 30.58
N ILE A 189 -3.08 1.75 31.28
CA ILE A 189 -1.89 2.58 31.02
C ILE A 189 -0.60 1.74 31.08
N LEU A 190 -0.55 0.75 31.99
CA LEU A 190 0.59 -0.14 32.13
C LEU A 190 0.78 -1.04 30.90
N THR A 191 -0.30 -1.62 30.38
CA THR A 191 -0.23 -2.47 29.19
C THR A 191 0.07 -1.66 27.94
N LEU A 192 -0.46 -0.44 27.83
CA LEU A 192 -0.11 0.52 26.79
C LEU A 192 1.39 0.88 26.82
N ALA A 193 1.91 1.23 27.99
CA ALA A 193 3.32 1.58 28.16
C ALA A 193 4.26 0.43 27.78
N LYS A 194 3.89 -0.82 28.14
CA LYS A 194 4.64 -2.02 27.75
C LYS A 194 4.63 -2.24 26.23
N ALA A 195 3.48 -2.04 25.58
CA ALA A 195 3.37 -2.15 24.12
C ALA A 195 4.23 -1.09 23.41
N ALA A 196 4.13 0.17 23.84
CA ALA A 196 4.95 1.26 23.30
C ALA A 196 6.45 1.01 23.48
N LEU A 197 6.89 0.59 24.67
CA LEU A 197 8.30 0.32 24.94
C LEU A 197 8.84 -0.84 24.09
N ALA A 198 8.04 -1.89 23.89
CA ALA A 198 8.42 -3.02 23.05
C ALA A 198 8.54 -2.64 21.57
N GLY A 199 7.66 -1.76 21.07
CA GLY A 199 7.73 -1.25 19.69
C GLY A 199 8.89 -0.27 19.44
N ILE A 200 9.46 0.34 20.48
CA ILE A 200 10.64 1.22 20.35
C ILE A 200 11.95 0.43 20.26
N ARG A 201 11.96 -0.82 20.75
CA ARG A 201 13.11 -1.73 20.75
C ARG A 201 13.14 -2.52 19.44
N GLY A 202 13.35 -1.83 18.32
CA GLY A 202 13.62 -2.43 17.00
C GLY A 202 14.94 -3.19 16.98
#